data_AF-A0A286GE00-F1
#
_entry.id   AF-A0A286GE00-F1
#
_cell.length_a   1.000
_cell.length_b   1.000
_cell.length_c   1.000
_cell.angle_alpha   90.00
_cell.angle_beta   90.00
_cell.angle_gamma   90.00
#
_symmetry.space_group_name_H-M   'P 1'
#
loop_
_entity.id
_entity.type
_entity.pdbx_description
1 polymer ?
#
loop_
_entity_poly.entity_id
_entity_poly.type
_entity_poly.pdbx_seq_one_letter_code
_entity_poly.pdbx_strand_id
1 'polypeptide(L)'
;MRRTLRSLLRDQAGTVGPYVAFLSPLLVGAGLLAIDVGRVTVTHDQLQYAADAAALAGARELDGQSGAIDRARRAAAAVLNRQDFGKTPGAVWPAGTTILPLCGGDVAAGCARILRSLPADDGTPITGGDTTLDAEARFIQVVVPRTEVEAIFFDVLPRTGPAAPGDAGGTAAPGASAVAGNDPLICGVPPLVMCRPMDPDALGRGKAVEVFMQPAGAGGGASYIPGQFGLLCPADDSVNCGASSVGENIASVDGTCVASRTMSMKPGVSLQQVRTGINARLDWWSPQAKDALGDWRRQARYVPARNVTQATEPQGSPLAGTTRCERSDLSAATAAALPSDTCLVSGTCPNGRFGDGVRDRTRYFDVNHGGSDGVLAGFSGQIPGGTGAAIRFEVYRAEIEAGRIVQPGQSIGGGGTTSEDGAPQCFQDGTALATPDYTWFDGAPANDLRLLRDRRVLPVVVADCSDPSFDPRAFSPDDIRFMFIVQPMYTPAGATIVLEDLGPMADGVLDDMFKDVVQIYRR
;
A
#
# COMPACT_ATOMS: atom_id res chain seq x y z
N MET A 1 39.93 -21.19 87.19
CA MET A 1 39.75 -19.88 86.51
C MET A 1 40.90 -19.51 85.57
N ARG A 2 42.17 -19.44 86.02
CA ARG A 2 43.33 -19.12 85.15
C ARG A 2 43.60 -20.13 84.01
N ARG A 3 43.26 -21.41 84.20
CA ARG A 3 43.45 -22.48 83.18
C ARG A 3 42.35 -22.46 82.10
N THR A 4 41.14 -22.08 82.47
CA THR A 4 39.97 -21.93 81.58
C THR A 4 40.06 -20.66 80.71
N LEU A 5 40.56 -19.54 81.25
CA LEU A 5 40.85 -18.36 80.42
C LEU A 5 41.96 -18.61 79.40
N ARG A 6 42.98 -19.39 79.75
CA ARG A 6 44.06 -19.75 78.83
C ARG A 6 43.63 -20.74 77.73
N SER A 7 42.60 -21.56 77.97
CA SER A 7 42.05 -22.43 76.91
C SER A 7 41.17 -21.64 75.94
N LEU A 8 40.36 -20.69 76.43
CA LEU A 8 39.59 -19.77 75.58
C LEU A 8 40.48 -18.87 74.70
N LEU A 9 41.61 -18.39 75.25
CA LEU A 9 42.58 -17.58 74.48
C LEU A 9 43.42 -18.37 73.47
N ARG A 10 43.47 -19.71 73.59
CA ARG A 10 44.16 -20.61 72.65
C ARG A 10 43.19 -21.34 71.71
N ASP A 11 41.89 -21.09 71.85
CA ASP A 11 40.87 -21.74 71.05
C ASP A 11 40.82 -21.12 69.64
N GLN A 12 41.32 -21.86 68.65
CA GLN A 12 41.30 -21.45 67.24
C GLN A 12 40.04 -21.92 66.50
N ALA A 13 39.15 -22.69 67.16
CA ALA A 13 37.91 -23.18 66.56
C ALA A 13 36.90 -22.05 66.22
N GLY A 14 37.10 -20.84 66.76
CA GLY A 14 36.26 -19.66 66.53
C GLY A 14 36.74 -18.71 65.42
N THR A 15 37.85 -18.99 64.74
CA THR A 15 38.42 -18.09 63.72
C THR A 15 37.50 -17.84 62.53
N VAL A 16 36.60 -18.78 62.21
CA VAL A 16 35.61 -18.65 61.13
C VAL A 16 34.43 -17.75 61.52
N GLY A 17 34.14 -17.61 62.83
CA GLY A 17 32.98 -16.88 63.35
C GLY A 17 32.90 -15.42 62.91
N PRO A 18 33.99 -14.62 63.04
CA PRO A 18 34.00 -13.24 62.56
C PRO A 18 33.76 -13.12 61.05
N TYR A 19 34.37 -13.98 60.22
CA TYR A 19 34.16 -13.96 58.78
C TYR A 19 32.71 -14.28 58.41
N VAL A 20 32.11 -15.27 59.04
CA VAL A 20 30.70 -15.61 58.84
C VAL A 20 29.80 -14.47 59.31
N ALA A 21 30.09 -13.84 60.45
CA ALA A 21 29.31 -12.73 60.98
C ALA A 21 29.32 -11.49 60.07
N PHE A 22 30.44 -11.22 59.37
CA PHE A 22 30.53 -10.10 58.42
C PHE A 22 30.01 -10.46 57.02
N LEU A 23 30.32 -11.65 56.50
CA LEU A 23 29.96 -12.04 55.14
C LEU A 23 28.50 -12.46 55.00
N SER A 24 27.90 -13.08 56.03
CA SER A 24 26.50 -13.51 55.97
C SER A 24 25.52 -12.36 55.70
N PRO A 25 25.53 -11.24 56.45
CA PRO A 25 24.63 -10.13 56.17
C PRO A 25 24.92 -9.47 54.82
N LEU A 26 26.19 -9.45 54.37
CA LEU A 26 26.55 -8.93 53.05
C LEU A 26 25.95 -9.79 51.93
N LEU A 27 26.05 -11.12 52.02
CA LEU A 27 25.51 -12.05 51.04
C LEU A 27 23.98 -12.07 51.04
N VAL A 28 23.35 -12.04 52.22
CA VAL A 28 21.90 -11.92 52.35
C VAL A 28 21.42 -10.60 51.77
N GLY A 29 22.08 -9.48 52.09
CA GLY A 29 21.77 -8.17 51.53
C GLY A 29 21.88 -8.14 50.00
N ALA A 30 22.97 -8.68 49.44
CA ALA A 30 23.14 -8.80 47.99
C ALA A 30 22.06 -9.67 47.33
N GLY A 31 21.66 -10.77 47.98
CA GLY A 31 20.57 -11.64 47.49
C GLY A 31 19.21 -10.94 47.49
N LEU A 32 18.88 -10.21 48.55
CA LEU A 32 17.64 -9.43 48.62
C LEU A 32 17.59 -8.30 47.58
N LEU A 33 18.71 -7.59 47.41
CA LEU A 33 18.81 -6.55 46.36
C LEU A 33 18.61 -7.14 44.97
N ALA A 34 19.20 -8.31 44.68
CA ALA A 34 19.03 -9.00 43.40
C ALA A 34 17.57 -9.39 43.14
N ILE A 35 16.84 -9.85 44.17
CA ILE A 35 15.41 -10.17 44.07
C ILE A 35 14.59 -8.91 43.76
N ASP A 36 14.85 -7.80 44.45
CA ASP A 36 14.12 -6.55 44.24
C ASP A 36 14.34 -6.01 42.83
N VAL A 37 15.58 -5.98 42.37
CA VAL A 37 15.90 -5.60 40.99
C VAL A 37 15.18 -6.52 40.01
N GLY A 38 15.22 -7.84 40.21
CA GLY A 38 14.54 -8.81 39.35
C GLY A 38 13.03 -8.59 39.28
N ARG A 39 12.38 -8.30 40.41
CA ARG A 39 10.93 -8.01 40.45
C ARG A 39 10.59 -6.72 39.72
N VAL A 40 11.39 -5.67 39.91
CA VAL A 40 11.20 -4.38 39.22
C VAL A 40 11.40 -4.52 37.72
N THR A 41 12.44 -5.23 37.28
CA THR A 41 12.71 -5.43 35.85
C THR A 41 11.62 -6.26 35.18
N VAL A 42 11.18 -7.37 35.80
CA VAL A 42 10.09 -8.19 35.24
C VAL A 42 8.78 -7.41 35.20
N THR A 43 8.49 -6.62 36.23
CA THR A 43 7.30 -5.74 36.22
C THR A 43 7.39 -4.73 35.08
N HIS A 44 8.55 -4.09 34.89
CA HIS A 44 8.74 -3.14 33.80
C HIS A 44 8.52 -3.79 32.43
N ASP A 45 9.07 -4.99 32.18
CA ASP A 45 8.86 -5.73 30.93
C ASP A 45 7.38 -6.08 30.72
N GLN A 46 6.68 -6.52 31.77
CA GLN A 46 5.24 -6.78 31.73
C GLN A 46 4.42 -5.54 31.37
N LEU A 47 4.76 -4.38 31.93
CA LEU A 47 4.13 -3.11 31.59
C LEU A 47 4.44 -2.68 30.16
N GLN A 48 5.67 -2.91 29.69
CA GLN A 48 6.05 -2.59 28.31
C GLN A 48 5.31 -3.47 27.31
N TYR A 49 5.21 -4.78 27.55
CA TYR A 49 4.42 -5.68 26.71
C TYR A 49 2.94 -5.29 26.68
N ALA A 50 2.38 -4.85 27.80
CA ALA A 50 1.01 -4.35 27.86
C ALA A 50 0.83 -3.07 27.03
N ALA A 51 1.78 -2.12 27.13
CA ALA A 51 1.77 -0.89 26.35
C ALA A 51 1.88 -1.17 24.85
N ASP A 52 2.85 -1.99 24.44
CA ASP A 52 3.13 -2.35 23.05
C ASP A 52 1.92 -3.04 22.40
N ALA A 53 1.36 -4.04 23.08
CA ALA A 53 0.21 -4.77 22.59
C ALA A 53 -1.03 -3.86 22.49
N ALA A 54 -1.29 -3.01 23.49
CA ALA A 54 -2.38 -2.04 23.46
C ALA A 54 -2.21 -0.99 22.35
N ALA A 55 -0.99 -0.50 22.15
CA ALA A 55 -0.69 0.45 21.09
C ALA A 55 -0.89 -0.19 19.71
N LEU A 56 -0.37 -1.40 19.47
CA LEU A 56 -0.58 -2.13 18.21
C LEU A 56 -2.07 -2.41 17.94
N ALA A 57 -2.81 -2.87 18.95
CA ALA A 57 -4.23 -3.14 18.81
C ALA A 57 -5.02 -1.86 18.50
N GLY A 58 -4.71 -0.76 19.18
CA GLY A 58 -5.34 0.53 18.91
C GLY A 58 -4.96 1.10 17.54
N ALA A 59 -3.69 1.01 17.16
CA ALA A 59 -3.17 1.55 15.91
C ALA A 59 -3.85 0.92 14.69
N ARG A 60 -4.13 -0.39 14.72
CA ARG A 60 -4.84 -1.08 13.65
C ARG A 60 -6.19 -0.43 13.30
N GLU A 61 -6.91 0.06 14.30
CA GLU A 61 -8.23 0.67 14.13
C GLU A 61 -8.17 2.14 13.66
N LEU A 62 -6.98 2.72 13.54
CA LEU A 62 -6.77 4.07 13.01
C LEU A 62 -6.77 4.05 11.47
N ASP A 63 -7.92 3.66 10.91
CA ASP A 63 -8.18 3.60 9.47
C ASP A 63 -8.70 4.92 8.90
N GLY A 64 -8.78 5.97 9.75
CA GLY A 64 -9.30 7.31 9.50
C GLY A 64 -10.75 7.44 9.03
N GLN A 65 -11.55 6.38 9.15
CA GLN A 65 -12.99 6.43 8.98
C GLN A 65 -13.66 7.04 10.21
N SER A 66 -14.92 7.45 10.08
CA SER A 66 -15.69 7.96 11.23
C SER A 66 -15.69 6.95 12.40
N GLY A 67 -15.41 7.44 13.61
CA GLY A 67 -15.33 6.65 14.83
C GLY A 67 -14.04 5.82 14.99
N ALA A 68 -13.02 6.01 14.14
CA ALA A 68 -11.73 5.33 14.24
C ALA A 68 -11.08 5.50 15.61
N ILE A 69 -11.11 6.71 16.18
CA ILE A 69 -10.52 6.99 17.50
C ILE A 69 -11.18 6.14 18.60
N ASP A 70 -12.51 6.03 18.59
CA ASP A 70 -13.24 5.26 19.59
C ASP A 70 -13.09 3.76 19.40
N ARG A 71 -12.91 3.28 18.15
CA ARG A 71 -12.52 1.88 17.90
C ARG A 71 -11.12 1.59 18.43
N ALA A 72 -10.15 2.44 18.12
CA ALA A 72 -8.77 2.31 18.59
C ALA A 72 -8.66 2.25 20.11
N ARG A 73 -9.35 3.14 20.82
CA ARG A 73 -9.32 3.18 22.28
C ARG A 73 -10.00 1.96 22.92
N ARG A 74 -11.01 1.39 22.28
CA ARG A 74 -11.65 0.13 22.72
C ARG A 74 -10.76 -1.07 22.47
N ALA A 75 -10.14 -1.16 21.29
CA ALA A 75 -9.20 -2.22 20.95
C ALA A 75 -7.99 -2.22 21.90
N ALA A 76 -7.42 -1.05 22.18
CA ALA A 76 -6.32 -0.91 23.13
C ALA A 76 -6.70 -1.33 24.57
N ALA A 77 -7.93 -1.04 25.01
CA ALA A 77 -8.43 -1.45 26.32
C ALA A 77 -8.71 -2.96 26.42
N ALA A 78 -9.07 -3.60 25.30
CA ALA A 78 -9.42 -5.02 25.25
C ALA A 78 -8.21 -5.97 25.29
N VAL A 79 -6.99 -5.44 25.15
CA VAL A 79 -5.75 -6.24 25.19
C VAL A 79 -5.57 -6.87 26.56
N LEU A 80 -5.42 -8.19 26.58
CA LEU A 80 -5.09 -8.93 27.80
C LEU A 80 -3.69 -8.55 28.28
N ASN A 81 -3.59 -8.17 29.55
CA ASN A 81 -2.35 -7.73 30.17
C ASN A 81 -2.33 -8.16 31.64
N ARG A 82 -1.13 -8.31 32.20
CA ARG A 82 -0.94 -8.74 33.58
C ARG A 82 0.41 -8.27 34.12
N GLN A 83 0.43 -7.91 35.40
CA GLN A 83 1.66 -7.70 36.18
C GLN A 83 1.61 -8.55 37.46
N ASP A 84 2.74 -9.13 37.86
CA ASP A 84 2.78 -10.11 38.96
C ASP A 84 3.44 -9.62 40.26
N PHE A 85 4.34 -8.63 40.20
CA PHE A 85 5.17 -8.26 41.36
C PHE A 85 4.86 -6.89 41.97
N GLY A 86 3.94 -6.14 41.38
CA GLY A 86 3.42 -4.90 41.94
C GLY A 86 2.55 -5.11 43.16
N LYS A 87 2.28 -4.05 43.92
CA LYS A 87 1.46 -4.07 45.16
C LYS A 87 0.09 -4.70 44.97
N THR A 88 -0.49 -4.59 43.78
CA THR A 88 -1.78 -5.17 43.41
C THR A 88 -1.64 -6.05 42.17
N PRO A 89 -1.10 -7.29 42.29
CA PRO A 89 -0.93 -8.21 41.16
C PRO A 89 -2.25 -8.42 40.40
N GLY A 90 -2.18 -8.48 39.08
CA GLY A 90 -3.38 -8.59 38.24
C GLY A 90 -3.28 -7.78 36.95
N ALA A 91 -4.42 -7.35 36.42
CA ALA A 91 -4.47 -6.51 35.23
C ALA A 91 -3.74 -5.18 35.47
N VAL A 92 -3.05 -4.70 34.44
CA VAL A 92 -2.35 -3.42 34.40
C VAL A 92 -3.35 -2.26 34.39
N TRP A 93 -4.51 -2.45 33.75
CA TRP A 93 -5.61 -1.49 33.77
C TRP A 93 -6.69 -1.90 34.81
N PRO A 94 -7.44 -0.95 35.37
CA PRO A 94 -8.56 -1.24 36.27
C PRO A 94 -9.61 -2.17 35.62
N ALA A 95 -10.18 -3.07 36.42
CA ALA A 95 -11.27 -3.93 35.96
C ALA A 95 -12.47 -3.09 35.46
N GLY A 96 -13.01 -3.43 34.28
CA GLY A 96 -14.13 -2.71 33.66
C GLY A 96 -13.72 -1.63 32.65
N THR A 97 -12.43 -1.41 32.43
CA THR A 97 -11.93 -0.51 31.37
C THR A 97 -12.31 -1.06 30.00
N THR A 98 -13.38 -0.53 29.43
CA THR A 98 -13.88 -0.92 28.10
C THR A 98 -13.33 -0.02 27.00
N ILE A 99 -12.85 1.17 27.36
CA ILE A 99 -12.24 2.16 26.48
C ILE A 99 -11.16 2.92 27.25
N LEU A 100 -9.95 3.01 26.70
CA LEU A 100 -8.88 3.79 27.35
C LEU A 100 -9.23 5.28 27.32
N PRO A 101 -9.15 6.02 28.44
CA PRO A 101 -9.42 7.46 28.43
C PRO A 101 -8.33 8.22 27.65
N LEU A 102 -8.68 9.39 27.10
CA LEU A 102 -7.68 10.28 26.51
C LEU A 102 -6.80 10.90 27.61
N CYS A 103 -5.51 11.06 27.34
CA CYS A 103 -4.61 11.70 28.29
C CYS A 103 -4.95 13.20 28.45
N GLY A 104 -4.97 13.69 29.70
CA GLY A 104 -5.42 15.06 30.02
C GLY A 104 -5.94 15.25 31.46
N GLY A 105 -6.10 14.15 32.22
CA GLY A 105 -6.37 14.13 33.67
C GLY A 105 -5.42 13.20 34.44
N ASP A 106 -5.75 12.83 35.68
CA ASP A 106 -4.95 11.91 36.50
C ASP A 106 -4.64 10.59 35.77
N VAL A 107 -3.37 10.41 35.37
CA VAL A 107 -2.82 9.23 34.68
C VAL A 107 -2.86 7.93 35.50
N ALA A 108 -3.52 7.93 36.66
CA ALA A 108 -3.59 6.81 37.59
C ALA A 108 -4.28 5.56 37.01
N ALA A 109 -5.11 5.71 35.97
CA ALA A 109 -5.83 4.60 35.32
C ALA A 109 -5.21 4.13 33.99
N GLY A 110 -4.14 4.78 33.51
CA GLY A 110 -3.69 4.62 32.15
C GLY A 110 -4.47 5.46 31.14
N CYS A 111 -3.86 5.80 30.00
CA CYS A 111 -4.52 6.62 28.98
C CYS A 111 -3.94 6.44 27.58
N ALA A 112 -4.65 6.94 26.58
CA ALA A 112 -4.22 7.00 25.18
C ALA A 112 -4.11 8.46 24.71
N ARG A 113 -3.09 8.76 23.89
CA ARG A 113 -3.05 9.97 23.05
C ARG A 113 -3.19 9.56 21.60
N ILE A 114 -3.96 10.34 20.84
CA ILE A 114 -4.16 10.14 19.41
C ILE A 114 -3.38 11.21 18.68
N LEU A 115 -2.52 10.82 17.76
CA LEU A 115 -1.55 11.70 17.11
C LEU A 115 -1.71 11.67 15.59
N ARG A 116 -1.55 12.84 14.97
CA ARG A 116 -1.51 13.03 13.51
C ARG A 116 -0.10 12.85 12.91
N SER A 117 0.93 13.08 13.72
CA SER A 117 2.32 13.04 13.30
C SER A 117 3.24 12.73 14.48
N LEU A 118 4.46 12.28 14.16
CA LEU A 118 5.55 12.09 15.10
C LEU A 118 6.68 13.08 14.79
N PRO A 119 7.51 13.45 15.80
CA PRO A 119 8.76 14.16 15.56
C PRO A 119 9.67 13.38 14.60
N ALA A 120 10.52 14.09 13.85
CA ALA A 120 11.43 13.47 12.88
C ALA A 120 12.47 12.54 13.53
N ASP A 121 12.88 12.86 14.76
CA ASP A 121 13.80 12.06 15.56
C ASP A 121 13.05 11.38 16.70
N ASP A 122 13.21 10.06 16.83
CA ASP A 122 12.54 9.25 17.86
C ASP A 122 12.84 9.75 19.30
N GLY A 123 14.05 10.26 19.53
CA GLY A 123 14.47 10.80 20.82
C GLY A 123 13.83 12.14 21.24
N THR A 124 13.17 12.85 20.32
CA THR A 124 12.58 14.16 20.62
C THR A 124 11.19 14.00 21.22
N PRO A 125 10.87 14.52 22.43
CA PRO A 125 9.56 14.37 23.08
C PRO A 125 8.35 14.77 22.21
N ILE A 126 7.21 14.07 22.36
CA ILE A 126 5.96 14.39 21.63
C ILE A 126 5.25 15.53 22.37
N THR A 127 5.60 16.76 22.04
CA THR A 127 5.04 17.98 22.65
C THR A 127 3.87 18.58 21.87
N GLY A 128 3.56 18.05 20.69
CA GLY A 128 2.44 18.43 19.84
C GLY A 128 2.05 17.29 18.89
N GLY A 129 1.01 17.50 18.07
CA GLY A 129 0.53 16.50 17.11
C GLY A 129 -0.72 15.74 17.56
N ASP A 130 -1.24 16.00 18.76
CA ASP A 130 -2.52 15.41 19.17
C ASP A 130 -3.64 15.81 18.19
N THR A 131 -4.59 14.91 17.94
CA THR A 131 -5.78 15.18 17.14
C THR A 131 -7.01 14.53 17.75
N THR A 132 -8.16 15.16 17.51
CA THR A 132 -9.48 14.65 17.85
C THR A 132 -10.29 14.32 16.60
N LEU A 133 -9.68 14.45 15.42
CA LEU A 133 -10.31 14.19 14.14
C LEU A 133 -9.93 12.79 13.67
N ASP A 134 -10.94 11.94 13.44
CA ASP A 134 -10.72 10.56 12.99
C ASP A 134 -9.85 10.51 11.71
N ALA A 135 -10.13 11.38 10.74
CA ALA A 135 -9.43 11.41 9.46
C ALA A 135 -7.92 11.72 9.57
N GLU A 136 -7.51 12.43 10.62
CA GLU A 136 -6.12 12.82 10.86
C GLU A 136 -5.38 11.83 11.79
N ALA A 137 -6.11 10.95 12.48
CA ALA A 137 -5.55 10.05 13.47
C ALA A 137 -4.71 8.96 12.80
N ARG A 138 -3.39 8.97 13.04
CA ARG A 138 -2.42 8.05 12.43
C ARG A 138 -1.68 7.19 13.45
N PHE A 139 -1.44 7.73 14.64
CA PHE A 139 -0.72 7.06 15.70
C PHE A 139 -1.50 7.10 17.01
N ILE A 140 -1.28 6.09 17.84
CA ILE A 140 -1.75 6.04 19.22
C ILE A 140 -0.54 5.86 20.13
N GLN A 141 -0.42 6.74 21.12
CA GLN A 141 0.48 6.54 22.26
C GLN A 141 -0.33 5.99 23.42
N VAL A 142 -0.02 4.77 23.86
CA VAL A 142 -0.60 4.19 25.07
C VAL A 142 0.37 4.41 26.23
N VAL A 143 -0.13 4.99 27.32
CA VAL A 143 0.62 5.24 28.55
C VAL A 143 0.05 4.33 29.64
N VAL A 144 0.91 3.43 30.13
CA VAL A 144 0.61 2.49 31.21
C VAL A 144 0.81 3.16 32.57
N PRO A 145 -0.10 2.99 33.55
CA PRO A 145 0.09 3.54 34.88
C PRO A 145 1.35 2.99 35.55
N ARG A 146 1.97 3.79 36.41
CA ARG A 146 3.11 3.32 37.20
C ARG A 146 2.64 2.26 38.19
N THR A 147 3.36 1.15 38.26
CA THR A 147 3.08 0.06 39.19
C THR A 147 4.10 0.06 40.30
N GLU A 148 3.67 0.27 41.55
CA GLU A 148 4.58 0.23 42.69
C GLU A 148 4.99 -1.22 43.01
N VAL A 149 6.29 -1.45 43.12
CA VAL A 149 6.92 -2.71 43.53
C VAL A 149 7.60 -2.48 44.88
N GLU A 150 7.25 -3.30 45.86
CA GLU A 150 7.84 -3.26 47.19
C GLU A 150 9.22 -3.92 47.19
N ALA A 151 10.22 -3.18 47.69
CA ALA A 151 11.60 -3.62 47.80
C ALA A 151 11.88 -4.19 49.19
N ILE A 152 12.13 -5.49 49.25
CA ILE A 152 12.35 -6.27 50.47
C ILE A 152 13.70 -5.89 51.11
N PHE A 153 14.72 -5.56 50.32
CA PHE A 153 16.04 -5.15 50.78
C PHE A 153 16.01 -3.91 51.68
N PHE A 154 15.21 -2.90 51.30
CA PHE A 154 15.11 -1.64 52.03
C PHE A 154 14.22 -1.72 53.29
N ASP A 155 13.41 -2.77 53.41
CA ASP A 155 12.57 -3.03 54.59
C ASP A 155 13.33 -3.77 55.70
N VAL A 156 14.31 -4.61 55.34
CA VAL A 156 15.09 -5.44 56.28
C VAL A 156 16.26 -4.70 56.94
N LEU A 157 16.75 -3.61 56.34
CA LEU A 157 17.81 -2.80 56.96
C LEU A 157 17.19 -1.83 57.99
N PRO A 158 17.62 -1.85 59.27
CA PRO A 158 17.14 -0.88 60.25
C PRO A 158 17.50 0.53 59.77
N ARG A 159 16.49 1.36 59.49
CA ARG A 159 16.67 2.77 59.12
C ARG A 159 17.40 3.51 60.25
N THR A 160 18.72 3.61 60.14
CA THR A 160 19.53 4.45 61.02
C THR A 160 19.65 5.84 60.41
N GLY A 161 18.55 6.60 60.36
CA GLY A 161 18.54 7.98 59.89
C GLY A 161 17.12 8.58 59.88
N PRO A 162 16.96 9.89 60.12
CA PRO A 162 15.66 10.56 59.97
C PRO A 162 15.25 10.51 58.49
N ALA A 163 14.04 10.02 58.21
CA ALA A 163 13.48 10.06 56.87
C ALA A 163 13.39 11.53 56.40
N ALA A 164 13.93 11.85 55.22
CA ALA A 164 13.68 13.15 54.63
C ALA A 164 12.18 13.22 54.22
N PRO A 165 11.52 14.38 54.33
CA PRO A 165 10.15 14.52 53.84
C PRO A 165 10.12 14.24 52.32
N GLY A 166 9.48 13.14 51.91
CA GLY A 166 9.43 12.69 50.51
C GLY A 166 10.24 11.42 50.20
N ASP A 167 11.01 10.89 51.16
CA ASP A 167 11.67 9.60 50.99
C ASP A 167 10.65 8.45 51.07
N ALA A 168 10.10 8.04 49.92
CA ALA A 168 9.43 6.75 49.76
C ALA A 168 10.46 5.62 49.81
N GLY A 169 11.10 5.44 50.97
CA GLY A 169 12.10 4.39 51.16
C GLY A 169 11.46 3.01 50.92
N GLY A 170 11.94 2.31 49.90
CA GLY A 170 11.60 0.91 49.63
C GLY A 170 10.55 0.63 48.57
N THR A 171 10.19 1.60 47.70
CA THR A 171 9.28 1.33 46.58
C THR A 171 9.83 1.84 45.26
N ALA A 172 9.87 0.99 44.24
CA ALA A 172 10.14 1.38 42.86
C ALA A 172 8.83 1.41 42.07
N ALA A 173 8.63 2.41 41.21
CA ALA A 173 7.40 2.57 40.44
C ALA A 173 7.67 2.63 38.93
N PRO A 174 8.05 1.49 38.30
CA PRO A 174 8.18 1.42 36.85
C PRO A 174 6.87 1.81 36.16
N GLY A 175 6.98 2.51 35.04
CA GLY A 175 5.90 2.78 34.11
C GLY A 175 6.37 2.47 32.70
N ALA A 176 5.45 2.39 31.75
CA ALA A 176 5.74 2.11 30.37
C ALA A 176 4.87 2.95 29.45
N SER A 177 5.34 3.18 28.23
CA SER A 177 4.52 3.74 27.17
C SER A 177 4.99 3.20 25.83
N ALA A 178 4.06 3.09 24.90
CA ALA A 178 4.36 2.65 23.54
C ALA A 178 3.62 3.54 22.55
N VAL A 179 4.24 3.76 21.39
CA VAL A 179 3.64 4.46 20.26
C VAL A 179 3.55 3.47 19.11
N ALA A 180 2.36 3.33 18.54
CA ALA A 180 2.17 2.56 17.32
C ALA A 180 1.34 3.38 16.33
N GLY A 181 1.54 3.11 15.05
CA GLY A 181 0.75 3.71 13.97
C GLY A 181 0.33 2.65 12.96
N ASN A 182 -0.70 2.99 12.20
CA ASN A 182 -1.09 2.25 11.01
C ASN A 182 -0.90 3.17 9.80
N ASP A 183 -0.05 2.73 8.88
CA ASP A 183 0.07 3.33 7.56
C ASP A 183 -0.49 2.32 6.55
N PRO A 184 -1.79 2.39 6.19
CA PRO A 184 -2.37 1.43 5.29
C PRO A 184 -1.71 1.55 3.92
N LEU A 185 -1.39 0.42 3.31
CA LEU A 185 -0.86 0.33 1.96
C LEU A 185 -1.92 -0.17 1.00
N ILE A 186 -1.87 0.28 -0.24
CA ILE A 186 -2.65 -0.28 -1.35
C ILE A 186 -1.68 -1.08 -2.20
N CYS A 187 -1.86 -2.40 -2.22
CA CYS A 187 -0.98 -3.31 -2.96
C CYS A 187 -1.63 -3.81 -4.26
N GLY A 188 -0.81 -4.30 -5.19
CA GLY A 188 -1.30 -4.80 -6.48
C GLY A 188 -1.65 -3.72 -7.48
N VAL A 189 -1.23 -2.48 -7.23
CA VAL A 189 -1.49 -1.35 -8.12
C VAL A 189 -0.23 -1.02 -8.93
N PRO A 190 -0.35 -0.72 -10.23
CA PRO A 190 0.67 0.03 -10.92
C PRO A 190 0.76 1.42 -10.28
N PRO A 191 1.97 1.96 -10.11
CA PRO A 191 2.17 3.24 -9.45
C PRO A 191 1.80 4.41 -10.38
N LEU A 192 0.54 4.53 -10.77
CA LEU A 192 0.03 5.60 -11.65
C LEU A 192 -0.97 6.47 -10.93
N VAL A 193 -0.80 7.77 -11.09
CA VAL A 193 -1.70 8.80 -10.56
C VAL A 193 -2.02 9.82 -11.64
N MET A 194 -3.26 10.26 -11.73
CA MET A 194 -3.76 11.24 -12.68
C MET A 194 -4.44 12.38 -11.92
N CYS A 195 -4.20 13.62 -12.38
CA CYS A 195 -4.97 14.77 -11.92
C CYS A 195 -6.40 14.75 -12.46
N ARG A 196 -7.35 14.86 -11.55
CA ARG A 196 -8.80 14.87 -11.83
C ARG A 196 -9.17 15.93 -12.87
N PRO A 197 -10.16 15.67 -13.75
CA PRO A 197 -10.75 16.73 -14.56
C PRO A 197 -11.43 17.80 -13.72
N MET A 198 -11.46 19.03 -14.24
CA MET A 198 -12.25 20.13 -13.64
C MET A 198 -13.75 19.86 -13.72
N ASP A 199 -14.18 19.20 -14.79
CA ASP A 199 -15.57 18.75 -14.95
C ASP A 199 -15.71 17.38 -14.29
N PRO A 200 -16.53 17.24 -13.23
CA PRO A 200 -16.74 15.96 -12.56
C PRO A 200 -17.32 14.88 -13.48
N ASP A 201 -18.05 15.28 -14.54
CA ASP A 201 -18.67 14.36 -15.49
C ASP A 201 -17.73 13.91 -16.61
N ALA A 202 -16.49 14.42 -16.66
CA ALA A 202 -15.53 14.07 -17.71
C ALA A 202 -14.97 12.64 -17.57
N LEU A 203 -15.04 12.04 -16.38
CA LEU A 203 -14.77 10.61 -16.16
C LEU A 203 -16.10 9.84 -16.14
N GLY A 204 -16.11 8.66 -16.74
CA GLY A 204 -17.28 7.81 -16.76
C GLY A 204 -17.09 6.59 -17.66
N ARG A 205 -17.91 5.57 -17.39
CA ARG A 205 -17.85 4.28 -18.10
C ARG A 205 -17.81 4.48 -19.62
N GLY A 206 -16.77 3.95 -20.26
CA GLY A 206 -16.62 3.95 -21.72
C GLY A 206 -16.07 5.24 -22.34
N LYS A 207 -15.82 6.27 -21.54
CA LYS A 207 -15.15 7.50 -21.99
C LYS A 207 -13.65 7.27 -22.08
N ALA A 208 -13.06 7.63 -23.20
CA ALA A 208 -11.62 7.60 -23.36
C ALA A 208 -10.98 8.84 -22.71
N VAL A 209 -9.81 8.68 -22.11
CA VAL A 209 -9.05 9.74 -21.46
C VAL A 209 -7.63 9.69 -22.01
N GLU A 210 -7.19 10.79 -22.60
CA GLU A 210 -5.81 10.99 -23.02
C GLU A 210 -5.04 11.69 -21.91
N VAL A 211 -4.38 10.90 -21.07
CA VAL A 211 -3.51 11.41 -20.01
C VAL A 211 -2.13 11.67 -20.55
N PHE A 212 -1.45 12.70 -20.05
CA PHE A 212 -0.11 13.06 -20.52
C PHE A 212 0.85 13.28 -19.37
N MET A 213 2.13 12.99 -19.58
CA MET A 213 3.14 13.23 -18.55
C MET A 213 3.64 14.67 -18.61
N GLN A 214 3.98 15.23 -17.46
CA GLN A 214 4.73 16.49 -17.41
C GLN A 214 6.14 16.29 -17.99
N PRO A 215 6.62 17.16 -18.89
CA PRO A 215 7.99 17.08 -19.36
C PRO A 215 8.99 17.27 -18.21
N ALA A 216 10.10 16.52 -18.25
CA ALA A 216 11.18 16.65 -17.28
C ALA A 216 11.74 18.09 -17.29
N GLY A 217 11.86 18.72 -16.12
CA GLY A 217 12.37 20.09 -15.96
C GLY A 217 11.33 21.12 -15.49
N ALA A 218 10.06 20.73 -15.36
CA ALA A 218 9.09 21.52 -14.62
C ALA A 218 9.45 21.44 -13.12
N GLY A 219 10.08 22.48 -12.57
CA GLY A 219 10.60 22.50 -11.20
C GLY A 219 9.51 22.27 -10.14
N GLY A 220 9.91 22.18 -8.87
CA GLY A 220 9.02 21.89 -7.72
C GLY A 220 7.90 22.90 -7.42
N GLY A 221 7.63 23.86 -8.30
CA GLY A 221 6.48 24.77 -8.27
C GLY A 221 5.61 24.69 -9.53
N ALA A 222 5.73 23.63 -10.33
CA ALA A 222 4.95 23.48 -11.54
C ALA A 222 3.50 23.08 -11.22
N SER A 223 2.55 23.84 -11.75
CA SER A 223 1.12 23.55 -11.61
C SER A 223 0.77 22.26 -12.37
N TYR A 224 0.18 21.32 -11.64
CA TYR A 224 -0.41 20.12 -12.20
C TYR A 224 -1.78 20.46 -12.77
N ILE A 225 -2.04 20.06 -14.02
CA ILE A 225 -3.31 20.35 -14.68
C ILE A 225 -4.12 19.05 -14.91
N PRO A 226 -5.44 19.16 -15.07
CA PRO A 226 -6.31 18.05 -15.44
C PRO A 226 -5.75 17.14 -16.54
N GLY A 227 -5.78 15.82 -16.29
CA GLY A 227 -5.30 14.80 -17.23
C GLY A 227 -3.78 14.63 -17.25
N GLN A 228 -3.04 15.38 -16.43
CA GLN A 228 -1.62 15.11 -16.22
C GLN A 228 -1.45 13.86 -15.35
N PHE A 229 -0.60 12.92 -15.77
CA PHE A 229 -0.24 11.76 -14.94
C PHE A 229 1.17 11.89 -14.34
N GLY A 230 1.33 11.28 -13.17
CA GLY A 230 2.58 11.10 -12.46
C GLY A 230 2.76 9.63 -12.05
N LEU A 231 3.92 9.35 -11.45
CA LEU A 231 4.21 8.04 -10.89
C LEU A 231 4.18 8.10 -9.38
N LEU A 232 3.46 7.16 -8.76
CA LEU A 232 3.47 6.99 -7.31
C LEU A 232 4.78 6.33 -6.87
N CYS A 233 5.25 6.71 -5.70
CA CYS A 233 6.42 6.08 -5.09
C CYS A 233 5.99 4.80 -4.35
N PRO A 234 6.65 3.67 -4.60
CA PRO A 234 6.48 2.47 -3.77
C PRO A 234 6.68 2.78 -2.29
N ALA A 235 5.92 2.13 -1.43
CA ALA A 235 5.96 2.35 0.02
C ALA A 235 7.31 2.02 0.66
N ASP A 236 8.06 1.10 0.05
CA ASP A 236 9.40 0.66 0.46
C ASP A 236 10.54 1.54 -0.08
N ASP A 237 10.26 2.43 -1.04
CA ASP A 237 11.22 3.39 -1.61
C ASP A 237 10.54 4.75 -1.87
N SER A 238 10.05 5.36 -0.80
CA SER A 238 9.40 6.68 -0.83
C SER A 238 10.32 7.83 -1.24
N VAL A 239 11.64 7.58 -1.32
CA VAL A 239 12.67 8.60 -1.57
C VAL A 239 13.11 8.63 -3.04
N ASN A 240 13.21 7.48 -3.73
CA ASN A 240 13.83 7.47 -5.06
C ASN A 240 12.94 7.15 -6.24
N CYS A 241 11.79 6.48 -6.08
CA CYS A 241 10.79 6.20 -7.14
C CYS A 241 11.50 5.96 -8.50
N GLY A 242 12.49 5.06 -8.46
CA GLY A 242 13.47 4.92 -9.54
C GLY A 242 12.77 4.61 -10.85
N ALA A 243 13.16 5.28 -11.94
CA ALA A 243 12.48 5.09 -13.22
C ALA A 243 12.45 3.61 -13.67
N SER A 244 13.49 2.82 -13.37
CA SER A 244 13.53 1.38 -13.67
C SER A 244 12.51 0.58 -12.85
N SER A 245 12.46 0.78 -11.53
CA SER A 245 11.54 0.04 -10.66
C SER A 245 10.09 0.35 -11.00
N VAL A 246 9.79 1.59 -11.41
CA VAL A 246 8.44 1.91 -11.87
C VAL A 246 8.09 1.23 -13.20
N GLY A 247 9.00 1.21 -14.18
CA GLY A 247 8.79 0.46 -15.42
C GLY A 247 8.47 -1.01 -15.16
N GLU A 248 9.24 -1.64 -14.27
CA GLU A 248 9.03 -3.03 -13.82
C GLU A 248 7.67 -3.23 -13.13
N ASN A 249 7.31 -2.36 -12.19
CA ASN A 249 6.06 -2.45 -11.44
C ASN A 249 4.83 -2.19 -12.33
N ILE A 250 4.93 -1.31 -13.33
CA ILE A 250 3.88 -1.13 -14.34
C ILE A 250 3.77 -2.39 -15.20
N ALA A 251 4.89 -2.98 -15.63
CA ALA A 251 4.90 -4.17 -16.49
C ALA A 251 4.46 -5.46 -15.79
N SER A 252 4.66 -5.56 -14.48
CA SER A 252 4.48 -6.77 -13.68
C SER A 252 3.00 -7.16 -13.49
N VAL A 253 2.73 -8.45 -13.24
CA VAL A 253 1.45 -8.97 -12.73
C VAL A 253 1.22 -8.63 -11.27
N ASP A 254 2.28 -8.43 -10.48
CA ASP A 254 2.18 -8.22 -9.04
C ASP A 254 1.95 -6.74 -8.67
N GLY A 255 2.28 -5.81 -9.57
CA GLY A 255 2.27 -4.37 -9.27
C GLY A 255 3.25 -3.99 -8.16
N THR A 256 2.92 -2.92 -7.42
CA THR A 256 3.64 -2.48 -6.22
C THR A 256 2.67 -2.15 -5.09
N CYS A 257 3.19 -1.83 -3.91
CA CYS A 257 2.43 -1.29 -2.79
C CYS A 257 2.72 0.20 -2.67
N VAL A 258 1.68 1.03 -2.55
CA VAL A 258 1.78 2.48 -2.35
C VAL A 258 1.12 2.86 -1.03
N ALA A 259 1.59 3.92 -0.38
CA ALA A 259 0.94 4.44 0.82
C ALA A 259 -0.48 4.92 0.48
N SER A 260 -1.46 4.67 1.35
CA SER A 260 -2.85 5.10 1.12
C SER A 260 -3.10 6.58 1.45
N ARG A 261 -2.47 7.09 2.51
CA ARG A 261 -2.77 8.39 3.12
C ARG A 261 -1.71 9.46 2.84
N THR A 262 -0.48 9.03 2.61
CA THR A 262 0.68 9.90 2.34
C THR A 262 1.32 9.48 1.02
N MET A 263 0.53 9.50 -0.05
CA MET A 263 1.04 9.23 -1.38
C MET A 263 2.03 10.31 -1.77
N SER A 264 3.14 9.88 -2.36
CA SER A 264 4.12 10.76 -2.97
C SER A 264 4.19 10.41 -4.45
N MET A 265 4.19 11.43 -5.29
CA MET A 265 4.38 11.29 -6.72
C MET A 265 5.63 12.02 -7.18
N LYS A 266 6.30 11.44 -8.19
CA LYS A 266 7.47 12.06 -8.81
C LYS A 266 7.12 12.57 -10.21
N PRO A 267 7.15 13.90 -10.45
CA PRO A 267 7.07 14.43 -11.80
C PRO A 267 8.38 14.15 -12.56
N GLY A 268 8.29 14.00 -13.89
CA GLY A 268 9.47 14.05 -14.76
C GLY A 268 10.37 12.80 -14.76
N VAL A 269 9.82 11.61 -14.52
CA VAL A 269 10.53 10.34 -14.72
C VAL A 269 10.87 10.07 -16.19
N SER A 270 11.69 9.05 -16.47
CA SER A 270 11.96 8.64 -17.84
C SER A 270 10.69 8.08 -18.50
N LEU A 271 10.07 8.85 -19.41
CA LEU A 271 8.97 8.41 -20.29
C LEU A 271 9.23 7.04 -20.92
N GLN A 272 10.50 6.75 -21.16
CA GLN A 272 10.94 5.49 -21.74
C GLN A 272 10.59 4.29 -20.87
N GLN A 273 10.66 4.41 -19.54
CA GLN A 273 10.34 3.31 -18.63
C GLN A 273 8.83 3.10 -18.48
N VAL A 274 8.06 4.20 -18.39
CA VAL A 274 6.59 4.14 -18.40
C VAL A 274 6.10 3.50 -19.70
N ARG A 275 6.60 3.98 -20.85
CA ARG A 275 6.32 3.37 -22.16
C ARG A 275 6.67 1.89 -22.19
N THR A 276 7.84 1.53 -21.68
CA THR A 276 8.28 0.13 -21.66
C THR A 276 7.34 -0.74 -20.84
N GLY A 277 6.88 -0.25 -19.68
CA GLY A 277 5.95 -1.01 -18.84
C GLY A 277 4.52 -1.11 -19.40
N ILE A 278 3.98 -0.02 -19.94
CA ILE A 278 2.65 -0.02 -20.58
C ILE A 278 2.66 -0.90 -21.83
N ASN A 279 3.67 -0.76 -22.69
CA ASN A 279 3.77 -1.49 -23.94
C ASN A 279 4.05 -3.00 -23.73
N ALA A 280 4.74 -3.38 -22.65
CA ALA A 280 4.91 -4.80 -22.30
C ALA A 280 3.57 -5.52 -22.11
N ARG A 281 2.55 -4.84 -21.56
CA ARG A 281 1.17 -5.38 -21.43
C ARG A 281 0.49 -5.63 -22.78
N LEU A 282 0.97 -4.98 -23.84
CA LEU A 282 0.48 -5.07 -25.22
C LEU A 282 1.44 -5.85 -26.14
N ASP A 283 2.33 -6.66 -25.56
CA ASP A 283 3.30 -7.48 -26.30
C ASP A 283 4.22 -6.66 -27.23
N TRP A 284 4.55 -5.43 -26.82
CA TRP A 284 5.49 -4.56 -27.50
C TRP A 284 6.70 -4.30 -26.60
N TRP A 285 7.85 -4.84 -26.99
CA TRP A 285 9.03 -4.95 -26.13
C TRP A 285 10.14 -4.02 -26.57
N SER A 286 10.43 -3.02 -25.75
CA SER A 286 11.56 -2.11 -25.96
C SER A 286 12.88 -2.73 -25.49
N PRO A 287 14.04 -2.18 -25.87
CA PRO A 287 15.34 -2.65 -25.36
C PRO A 287 15.51 -2.52 -23.84
N GLN A 288 14.66 -1.71 -23.17
CA GLN A 288 14.70 -1.48 -21.72
C GLN A 288 13.92 -2.54 -20.93
N ALA A 289 13.15 -3.41 -21.59
CA ALA A 289 12.33 -4.44 -20.95
C ALA A 289 13.17 -5.62 -20.42
N LYS A 290 13.99 -5.32 -19.42
CA LYS A 290 14.86 -6.28 -18.73
C LYS A 290 15.03 -5.89 -17.27
N ASP A 291 15.24 -6.88 -16.42
CA ASP A 291 15.60 -6.72 -15.01
C ASP A 291 16.87 -7.53 -14.69
N ALA A 292 17.15 -7.74 -13.41
CA ALA A 292 18.28 -8.54 -12.96
C ALA A 292 18.20 -10.03 -13.35
N LEU A 293 16.99 -10.56 -13.62
CA LEU A 293 16.75 -11.95 -14.02
C LEU A 293 16.79 -12.13 -15.54
N GLY A 294 16.75 -11.05 -16.31
CA GLY A 294 16.93 -11.02 -17.75
C GLY A 294 15.79 -10.33 -18.49
N ASP A 295 15.52 -10.77 -19.72
CA ASP A 295 14.52 -10.16 -20.59
C ASP A 295 13.11 -10.42 -20.05
N TRP A 296 12.28 -9.39 -19.90
CA TRP A 296 10.92 -9.52 -19.35
C TRP A 296 10.04 -10.47 -20.18
N ARG A 297 10.19 -10.45 -21.51
CA ARG A 297 9.48 -11.32 -22.46
C ARG A 297 9.71 -12.82 -22.28
N ARG A 298 10.60 -13.23 -21.37
CA ARG A 298 10.90 -14.62 -21.01
C ARG A 298 10.43 -15.00 -19.60
N GLN A 299 9.75 -14.10 -18.91
CA GLN A 299 9.36 -14.31 -17.52
C GLN A 299 7.83 -14.20 -17.39
N ALA A 300 7.21 -15.19 -16.77
CA ALA A 300 5.77 -15.23 -16.51
C ALA A 300 5.24 -13.96 -15.80
N ARG A 301 6.08 -13.32 -14.98
CA ARG A 301 5.75 -12.08 -14.25
C ARG A 301 5.33 -10.92 -15.15
N TYR A 302 5.78 -10.90 -16.40
CA TYR A 302 5.49 -9.83 -17.36
C TYR A 302 4.58 -10.30 -18.49
N VAL A 303 3.77 -11.35 -18.28
CA VAL A 303 2.87 -11.87 -19.30
C VAL A 303 1.97 -10.73 -19.87
N PRO A 304 1.88 -10.58 -21.21
CA PRO A 304 1.03 -9.59 -21.84
C PRO A 304 -0.45 -10.00 -21.78
N ALA A 305 -1.34 -9.12 -22.23
CA ALA A 305 -2.75 -9.46 -22.38
C ALA A 305 -2.98 -10.59 -23.39
N ARG A 306 -4.08 -11.32 -23.23
CA ARG A 306 -4.48 -12.36 -24.19
C ARG A 306 -4.84 -11.77 -25.56
N ASN A 307 -5.38 -10.57 -25.57
CA ASN A 307 -5.71 -9.84 -26.78
C ASN A 307 -4.94 -8.50 -26.82
N VAL A 308 -4.02 -8.40 -27.78
CA VAL A 308 -3.14 -7.25 -28.00
C VAL A 308 -3.43 -6.55 -29.32
N THR A 309 -4.68 -6.65 -29.82
CA THR A 309 -5.13 -5.94 -31.02
C THR A 309 -4.84 -4.44 -30.89
N GLN A 310 -4.03 -3.95 -31.83
CA GLN A 310 -3.48 -2.60 -31.84
C GLN A 310 -3.08 -2.09 -33.25
N ALA A 311 -3.46 -2.79 -34.33
CA ALA A 311 -3.15 -2.44 -35.72
C ALA A 311 -1.64 -2.41 -36.05
N THR A 312 -0.87 -3.36 -35.52
CA THR A 312 0.59 -3.41 -35.72
C THR A 312 1.09 -4.84 -35.86
N GLU A 313 2.25 -5.03 -36.47
CA GLU A 313 2.95 -6.32 -36.58
C GLU A 313 4.37 -6.25 -36.00
N PRO A 314 4.94 -7.37 -35.52
CA PRO A 314 6.32 -7.43 -35.04
C PRO A 314 7.31 -7.11 -36.17
N GLN A 315 8.31 -6.30 -35.86
CA GLN A 315 9.41 -6.05 -36.77
C GLN A 315 10.36 -7.25 -36.80
N GLY A 316 10.47 -7.90 -37.96
CA GLY A 316 11.35 -9.03 -38.16
C GLY A 316 10.82 -10.31 -37.51
N SER A 317 11.72 -11.19 -37.04
CA SER A 317 11.32 -12.45 -36.42
C SER A 317 10.89 -12.23 -34.96
N PRO A 318 9.62 -12.45 -34.61
CA PRO A 318 9.08 -12.07 -33.30
C PRO A 318 9.76 -12.81 -32.15
N LEU A 319 10.25 -14.03 -32.38
CA LEU A 319 10.90 -14.86 -31.37
C LEU A 319 12.45 -14.82 -31.42
N ALA A 320 13.05 -13.99 -32.28
CA ALA A 320 14.51 -13.90 -32.37
C ALA A 320 15.16 -13.33 -31.09
N GLY A 321 16.36 -13.82 -30.77
CA GLY A 321 16.99 -13.76 -29.45
C GLY A 321 17.61 -12.42 -29.02
N THR A 322 16.76 -11.44 -28.69
CA THR A 322 17.14 -10.21 -27.96
C THR A 322 15.99 -9.75 -27.05
N THR A 323 16.23 -8.78 -26.15
CA THR A 323 15.19 -8.15 -25.30
C THR A 323 14.06 -7.51 -26.09
N ARG A 324 14.32 -7.10 -27.34
CA ARG A 324 13.41 -6.30 -28.15
C ARG A 324 12.52 -7.16 -29.04
N CYS A 325 11.29 -6.68 -29.20
CA CYS A 325 10.35 -7.06 -30.23
C CYS A 325 9.47 -5.82 -30.45
N GLU A 326 10.02 -4.90 -31.24
CA GLU A 326 9.33 -3.66 -31.60
C GLU A 326 8.31 -3.96 -32.69
N ARG A 327 7.30 -3.10 -32.82
CA ARG A 327 6.20 -3.27 -33.77
C ARG A 327 6.17 -2.14 -34.79
N SER A 328 5.58 -2.38 -35.94
CA SER A 328 5.33 -1.38 -36.99
C SER A 328 3.85 -1.37 -37.35
N ASP A 329 3.34 -0.20 -37.69
CA ASP A 329 1.94 -0.03 -38.07
C ASP A 329 1.59 -0.85 -39.30
N LEU A 330 0.47 -1.56 -39.22
CA LEU A 330 -0.13 -2.24 -40.37
C LEU A 330 -0.91 -1.23 -41.22
N SER A 331 -1.14 -1.59 -42.48
CA SER A 331 -1.98 -0.78 -43.36
C SER A 331 -3.35 -0.59 -42.74
N ALA A 332 -3.79 0.67 -42.68
CA ALA A 332 -5.11 1.06 -42.23
C ALA A 332 -6.25 0.39 -43.04
N ALA A 333 -5.96 -0.11 -44.25
CA ALA A 333 -6.92 -0.86 -45.08
C ALA A 333 -7.14 -2.30 -44.62
N THR A 334 -6.20 -2.88 -43.87
CA THR A 334 -6.19 -4.31 -43.50
C THR A 334 -6.03 -4.55 -42.01
N ALA A 335 -5.98 -3.50 -41.18
CA ALA A 335 -5.93 -3.62 -39.72
C ALA A 335 -6.61 -2.41 -39.05
N ALA A 336 -7.21 -2.65 -37.89
CA ALA A 336 -7.84 -1.60 -37.08
C ALA A 336 -7.59 -1.84 -35.59
N ALA A 337 -7.17 -0.80 -34.88
CA ALA A 337 -7.09 -0.80 -33.42
C ALA A 337 -8.45 -0.45 -32.81
N LEU A 338 -8.64 -0.74 -31.52
CA LEU A 338 -9.82 -0.29 -30.79
C LEU A 338 -9.95 1.25 -30.92
N PRO A 339 -11.11 1.77 -31.33
CA PRO A 339 -11.23 3.18 -31.71
C PRO A 339 -11.22 4.09 -30.48
N SER A 340 -10.45 5.17 -30.49
CA SER A 340 -10.58 6.28 -29.53
C SER A 340 -11.93 7.00 -29.69
N ASP A 341 -12.28 7.87 -28.73
CA ASP A 341 -13.50 8.69 -28.88
C ASP A 341 -13.33 9.61 -30.08
N THR A 342 -14.38 9.73 -30.90
CA THR A 342 -14.35 10.49 -32.15
C THR A 342 -13.93 11.94 -31.89
N CYS A 343 -14.39 12.52 -30.77
CA CYS A 343 -14.00 13.87 -30.40
C CYS A 343 -12.51 14.02 -30.08
N LEU A 344 -11.83 12.97 -29.59
CA LEU A 344 -10.40 13.00 -29.28
C LEU A 344 -9.61 13.00 -30.59
N VAL A 345 -10.03 12.16 -31.53
CA VAL A 345 -9.43 12.06 -32.86
C VAL A 345 -9.61 13.36 -33.65
N SER A 346 -10.78 14.00 -33.58
CA SER A 346 -11.04 15.28 -34.25
C SER A 346 -10.55 16.51 -33.48
N GLY A 347 -10.04 16.35 -32.25
CA GLY A 347 -9.62 17.46 -31.39
C GLY A 347 -10.76 18.37 -30.93
N THR A 348 -11.99 17.85 -30.86
CA THR A 348 -13.20 18.60 -30.51
C THR A 348 -13.72 18.28 -29.10
N CYS A 349 -13.07 17.41 -28.33
CA CYS A 349 -13.51 17.13 -26.97
C CYS A 349 -13.38 18.35 -26.04
N PRO A 350 -14.26 18.48 -25.03
CA PRO A 350 -14.06 19.42 -23.94
C PRO A 350 -12.67 19.25 -23.31
N ASN A 351 -11.91 20.35 -23.20
CA ASN A 351 -10.52 20.38 -22.71
C ASN A 351 -9.51 19.51 -23.49
N GLY A 352 -9.90 18.96 -24.66
CA GLY A 352 -9.04 18.25 -25.61
C GLY A 352 -8.43 16.93 -25.13
N ARG A 353 -8.85 16.41 -23.97
CA ARG A 353 -8.22 15.23 -23.33
C ARG A 353 -9.20 14.22 -22.76
N PHE A 354 -10.44 14.63 -22.52
CA PHE A 354 -11.48 13.79 -21.94
C PHE A 354 -12.54 13.56 -23.00
N GLY A 355 -12.69 12.32 -23.40
CA GLY A 355 -13.62 11.89 -24.42
C GLY A 355 -15.07 11.90 -23.93
N ASP A 356 -15.99 11.81 -24.88
CA ASP A 356 -17.43 11.82 -24.67
C ASP A 356 -18.05 10.40 -24.64
N GLY A 357 -17.23 9.36 -24.83
CA GLY A 357 -17.64 7.96 -24.94
C GLY A 357 -18.20 7.58 -26.32
N VAL A 358 -18.27 8.52 -27.26
CA VAL A 358 -18.75 8.29 -28.63
C VAL A 358 -17.57 7.88 -29.50
N ARG A 359 -17.65 6.71 -30.11
CA ARG A 359 -16.59 6.11 -30.94
C ARG A 359 -17.13 5.59 -32.25
N ASP A 360 -16.36 5.75 -33.32
CA ASP A 360 -16.65 5.05 -34.58
C ASP A 360 -16.13 3.61 -34.51
N ARG A 361 -17.06 2.69 -34.21
CA ARG A 361 -16.80 1.25 -34.16
C ARG A 361 -16.96 0.55 -35.51
N THR A 362 -17.53 1.22 -36.50
CA THR A 362 -17.91 0.62 -37.80
C THR A 362 -16.67 0.03 -38.46
N ARG A 363 -15.63 0.86 -38.57
CA ARG A 363 -14.34 0.45 -39.13
C ARG A 363 -13.72 -0.74 -38.41
N TYR A 364 -13.80 -0.77 -37.08
CA TYR A 364 -13.20 -1.86 -36.30
C TYR A 364 -13.86 -3.20 -36.65
N PHE A 365 -15.20 -3.26 -36.66
CA PHE A 365 -15.92 -4.47 -37.03
C PHE A 365 -15.82 -4.80 -38.52
N ASP A 366 -15.77 -3.80 -39.39
CA ASP A 366 -15.54 -4.00 -40.83
C ASP A 366 -14.20 -4.69 -41.08
N VAL A 367 -13.12 -4.16 -40.52
CA VAL A 367 -11.77 -4.66 -40.78
C VAL A 367 -11.49 -5.96 -40.04
N ASN A 368 -11.87 -6.06 -38.76
CA ASN A 368 -11.46 -7.21 -37.93
C ASN A 368 -12.52 -8.31 -37.82
N HIS A 369 -13.78 -8.03 -38.14
CA HIS A 369 -14.91 -8.96 -37.92
C HIS A 369 -15.86 -9.09 -39.12
N GLY A 370 -15.40 -8.75 -40.32
CA GLY A 370 -16.16 -8.92 -41.56
C GLY A 370 -17.42 -8.06 -41.67
N GLY A 371 -17.48 -6.94 -40.96
CA GLY A 371 -18.61 -6.01 -40.95
C GLY A 371 -19.77 -6.42 -40.04
N SER A 372 -19.52 -7.33 -39.09
CA SER A 372 -20.53 -7.76 -38.12
C SER A 372 -20.02 -7.61 -36.68
N ASP A 373 -20.90 -7.14 -35.78
CA ASP A 373 -20.68 -7.16 -34.34
C ASP A 373 -21.07 -8.51 -33.69
N GLY A 374 -21.24 -9.56 -34.49
CA GLY A 374 -21.70 -10.88 -34.03
C GLY A 374 -20.79 -11.56 -32.99
N VAL A 375 -19.58 -11.06 -32.76
CA VAL A 375 -18.74 -11.44 -31.62
C VAL A 375 -19.39 -11.08 -30.26
N LEU A 376 -20.26 -10.07 -30.25
CA LEU A 376 -20.98 -9.59 -29.07
C LEU A 376 -22.32 -10.29 -28.82
N ALA A 377 -22.83 -11.06 -29.79
CA ALA A 377 -24.21 -11.55 -29.78
C ALA A 377 -24.54 -12.38 -28.52
N GLY A 378 -23.59 -13.22 -28.08
CA GLY A 378 -23.72 -14.06 -26.87
C GLY A 378 -23.71 -13.29 -25.55
N PHE A 379 -23.37 -12.00 -25.57
CA PHE A 379 -23.22 -11.14 -24.39
C PHE A 379 -24.22 -9.98 -24.36
N SER A 380 -25.15 -9.93 -25.32
CA SER A 380 -26.11 -8.83 -25.49
C SER A 380 -26.95 -8.53 -24.25
N GLY A 381 -27.28 -9.54 -23.45
CA GLY A 381 -28.03 -9.41 -22.20
C GLY A 381 -27.20 -8.89 -21.02
N GLN A 382 -25.87 -8.99 -21.10
CA GLN A 382 -24.94 -8.52 -20.07
C GLN A 382 -24.34 -7.15 -20.39
N ILE A 383 -24.40 -6.70 -21.64
CA ILE A 383 -23.90 -5.38 -22.07
C ILE A 383 -24.98 -4.31 -21.80
N PRO A 384 -24.72 -3.31 -20.95
CA PRO A 384 -25.66 -2.21 -20.73
C PRO A 384 -25.97 -1.47 -22.03
N GLY A 385 -27.25 -1.39 -22.40
CA GLY A 385 -27.68 -0.76 -23.65
C GLY A 385 -27.53 -1.64 -24.91
N GLY A 386 -27.17 -2.92 -24.75
CA GLY A 386 -27.04 -3.89 -25.85
C GLY A 386 -25.75 -3.75 -26.66
N THR A 387 -25.58 -4.60 -27.68
CA THR A 387 -24.30 -4.71 -28.44
C THR A 387 -23.86 -3.39 -29.08
N GLY A 388 -24.80 -2.56 -29.53
CA GLY A 388 -24.54 -1.23 -30.10
C GLY A 388 -23.92 -0.24 -29.11
N ALA A 389 -24.10 -0.44 -27.80
CA ALA A 389 -23.52 0.41 -26.75
C ALA A 389 -22.18 -0.11 -26.20
N ALA A 390 -21.78 -1.34 -26.53
CA ALA A 390 -20.64 -2.05 -25.93
C ALA A 390 -19.32 -1.25 -25.89
N ILE A 391 -18.77 -0.94 -24.72
CA ILE A 391 -17.50 -0.18 -24.55
C ILE A 391 -16.29 -0.94 -25.09
N ARG A 392 -15.12 -0.29 -25.23
CA ARG A 392 -13.94 -0.95 -25.85
C ARG A 392 -13.53 -2.17 -25.05
N PHE A 393 -13.52 -2.04 -23.73
CA PHE A 393 -13.27 -3.14 -22.82
C PHE A 393 -14.25 -4.30 -23.01
N GLU A 394 -15.55 -4.03 -23.20
CA GLU A 394 -16.53 -5.09 -23.44
C GLU A 394 -16.33 -5.80 -24.78
N VAL A 395 -15.97 -5.05 -25.83
CA VAL A 395 -15.60 -5.65 -27.14
C VAL A 395 -14.37 -6.54 -26.98
N TYR A 396 -13.32 -6.01 -26.35
CA TYR A 396 -12.08 -6.72 -26.07
C TYR A 396 -12.31 -8.00 -25.24
N ARG A 397 -13.14 -7.93 -24.19
CA ARG A 397 -13.49 -9.10 -23.36
C ARG A 397 -14.34 -10.10 -24.12
N ALA A 398 -15.29 -9.64 -24.93
CA ALA A 398 -16.13 -10.52 -25.75
C ALA A 398 -15.29 -11.28 -26.78
N GLU A 399 -14.29 -10.64 -27.39
CA GLU A 399 -13.36 -11.31 -28.31
C GLU A 399 -12.59 -12.45 -27.63
N ILE A 400 -12.15 -12.24 -26.39
CA ILE A 400 -11.45 -13.28 -25.62
C ILE A 400 -12.42 -14.41 -25.22
N GLU A 401 -13.55 -14.07 -24.61
CA GLU A 401 -14.49 -15.05 -24.05
C GLU A 401 -15.26 -15.83 -25.12
N ALA A 402 -15.47 -15.25 -26.31
CA ALA A 402 -16.02 -15.96 -27.45
C ALA A 402 -14.97 -16.83 -28.18
N GLY A 403 -13.68 -16.72 -27.84
CA GLY A 403 -12.60 -17.35 -28.59
C GLY A 403 -12.46 -16.79 -30.01
N ARG A 404 -12.77 -15.50 -30.19
CA ARG A 404 -12.80 -14.79 -31.48
C ARG A 404 -11.90 -13.55 -31.47
N ILE A 405 -10.74 -13.68 -30.83
CA ILE A 405 -9.65 -12.70 -30.97
C ILE A 405 -9.33 -12.54 -32.46
N VAL A 406 -8.99 -11.32 -32.87
CA VAL A 406 -8.65 -11.01 -34.26
C VAL A 406 -7.47 -11.87 -34.70
N GLN A 407 -7.58 -12.47 -35.88
CA GLN A 407 -6.56 -13.35 -36.45
C GLN A 407 -6.34 -13.00 -37.93
N PRO A 408 -5.09 -13.13 -38.42
CA PRO A 408 -4.79 -12.82 -39.81
C PRO A 408 -5.57 -13.76 -40.75
N GLY A 409 -6.00 -13.23 -41.89
CA GLY A 409 -6.78 -13.99 -42.88
C GLY A 409 -8.29 -13.96 -42.67
N GLN A 410 -8.81 -13.40 -41.58
CA GLN A 410 -10.25 -13.16 -41.40
C GLN A 410 -10.76 -12.17 -42.44
N SER A 411 -12.01 -12.34 -42.90
CA SER A 411 -12.59 -11.51 -43.96
C SER A 411 -12.85 -10.07 -43.50
N ILE A 412 -12.57 -9.11 -44.38
CA ILE A 412 -12.93 -7.70 -44.21
C ILE A 412 -14.31 -7.43 -44.84
N GLY A 413 -15.14 -6.61 -44.20
CA GLY A 413 -16.39 -6.10 -44.75
C GLY A 413 -16.13 -5.31 -46.04
N GLY A 414 -16.56 -5.84 -47.18
CA GLY A 414 -16.30 -5.24 -48.50
C GLY A 414 -15.17 -5.90 -49.30
N GLY A 415 -14.50 -6.93 -48.76
CA GLY A 415 -13.56 -7.79 -49.47
C GLY A 415 -12.10 -7.64 -49.03
N GLY A 416 -11.32 -8.70 -49.22
CA GLY A 416 -9.95 -8.82 -48.67
C GLY A 416 -9.92 -9.53 -47.32
N THR A 417 -8.75 -9.53 -46.68
CA THR A 417 -8.54 -10.17 -45.38
C THR A 417 -7.72 -9.28 -44.46
N THR A 418 -8.02 -9.33 -43.16
CA THR A 418 -7.24 -8.63 -42.14
C THR A 418 -5.83 -9.20 -42.06
N SER A 419 -4.86 -8.31 -41.84
CA SER A 419 -3.48 -8.66 -41.50
C SER A 419 -3.24 -8.61 -39.99
N GLU A 420 -4.21 -8.14 -39.21
CA GLU A 420 -4.10 -8.01 -37.76
C GLU A 420 -4.04 -9.38 -37.09
N ASP A 421 -3.11 -9.54 -36.17
CA ASP A 421 -3.06 -10.65 -35.24
C ASP A 421 -3.17 -10.10 -33.81
N GLY A 422 -4.31 -10.36 -33.18
CA GLY A 422 -4.59 -9.94 -31.81
C GLY A 422 -3.95 -10.85 -30.76
N ALA A 423 -3.36 -11.99 -31.13
CA ALA A 423 -2.66 -12.84 -30.17
C ALA A 423 -1.24 -12.31 -29.88
N PRO A 424 -0.69 -12.52 -28.66
CA PRO A 424 0.72 -12.25 -28.38
C PRO A 424 1.64 -13.07 -29.28
N GLN A 425 2.60 -12.41 -29.92
CA GLN A 425 3.55 -12.99 -30.87
C GLN A 425 4.99 -12.92 -30.36
N CYS A 426 5.33 -11.92 -29.56
CA CYS A 426 6.69 -11.61 -29.12
C CYS A 426 7.06 -12.27 -27.77
N PHE A 427 6.08 -12.55 -26.92
CA PHE A 427 6.29 -13.20 -25.63
C PHE A 427 6.74 -14.66 -25.79
N GLN A 428 7.75 -15.08 -25.03
CA GLN A 428 8.44 -16.37 -25.23
C GLN A 428 8.03 -17.45 -24.23
N ASP A 429 7.39 -17.09 -23.11
CA ASP A 429 6.86 -18.06 -22.15
C ASP A 429 5.42 -18.46 -22.49
N GLY A 430 5.29 -19.50 -23.33
CA GLY A 430 3.98 -20.00 -23.75
C GLY A 430 3.13 -20.60 -22.62
N THR A 431 3.73 -20.97 -21.48
CA THR A 431 2.97 -21.55 -20.36
C THR A 431 2.18 -20.49 -19.59
N ALA A 432 2.77 -19.31 -19.39
CA ALA A 432 2.11 -18.18 -18.74
C ALA A 432 0.97 -17.58 -19.60
N LEU A 433 1.02 -17.70 -20.93
CA LEU A 433 -0.09 -17.31 -21.82
C LEU A 433 -1.31 -18.24 -21.70
N ALA A 434 -1.12 -19.45 -21.15
CA ALA A 434 -2.18 -20.45 -21.01
C ALA A 434 -2.94 -20.38 -19.67
N THR A 435 -2.41 -19.70 -18.65
CA THR A 435 -3.02 -19.61 -17.30
C THR A 435 -4.41 -18.97 -17.32
N PRO A 436 -5.41 -19.51 -16.60
CA PRO A 436 -6.84 -19.23 -16.85
C PRO A 436 -7.21 -17.76 -16.81
N ASP A 437 -7.93 -17.33 -17.84
CA ASP A 437 -8.63 -16.04 -17.84
C ASP A 437 -9.79 -16.08 -16.83
N TYR A 438 -10.20 -14.92 -16.33
CA TYR A 438 -11.46 -14.81 -15.60
C TYR A 438 -12.61 -14.59 -16.57
N THR A 439 -13.83 -14.93 -16.16
CA THR A 439 -15.04 -14.63 -16.93
C THR A 439 -15.59 -13.29 -16.51
N TRP A 440 -15.74 -12.38 -17.45
CA TRP A 440 -16.36 -11.07 -17.23
C TRP A 440 -17.88 -11.15 -17.36
N PHE A 441 -18.39 -11.83 -18.39
CA PHE A 441 -19.82 -11.87 -18.68
C PHE A 441 -20.59 -12.95 -17.89
N ASP A 442 -20.23 -13.16 -16.62
CA ASP A 442 -20.81 -14.17 -15.72
C ASP A 442 -21.88 -13.60 -14.76
N GLY A 443 -22.17 -12.30 -14.84
CA GLY A 443 -23.21 -11.64 -14.04
C GLY A 443 -22.74 -11.18 -12.66
N ALA A 444 -21.46 -11.35 -12.31
CA ALA A 444 -20.90 -10.75 -11.10
C ALA A 444 -20.61 -9.24 -11.29
N PRO A 445 -20.34 -8.49 -10.20
CA PRO A 445 -20.18 -7.04 -10.25
C PRO A 445 -19.12 -6.60 -11.27
N ALA A 446 -19.42 -5.52 -11.99
CA ALA A 446 -18.56 -5.02 -13.07
C ALA A 446 -17.24 -4.41 -12.56
N ASN A 447 -17.17 -3.83 -11.35
CA ASN A 447 -15.97 -3.11 -10.92
C ASN A 447 -15.32 -3.78 -9.70
N ASP A 448 -15.00 -5.07 -9.82
CA ASP A 448 -14.36 -5.87 -8.78
C ASP A 448 -12.87 -6.21 -9.07
N LEU A 449 -12.21 -6.86 -8.11
CA LEU A 449 -10.79 -7.24 -8.22
C LEU A 449 -10.49 -8.21 -9.36
N ARG A 450 -11.49 -8.88 -9.97
CA ARG A 450 -11.23 -9.76 -11.11
C ARG A 450 -10.74 -8.97 -12.31
N LEU A 451 -11.11 -7.70 -12.44
CA LEU A 451 -10.56 -6.79 -13.45
C LEU A 451 -9.02 -6.71 -13.41
N LEU A 452 -8.40 -6.82 -12.23
CA LEU A 452 -6.93 -6.80 -12.09
C LEU A 452 -6.24 -8.04 -12.71
N ARG A 453 -6.99 -9.10 -13.01
CA ARG A 453 -6.48 -10.25 -13.75
C ARG A 453 -6.29 -9.94 -15.23
N ASP A 454 -6.94 -8.89 -15.74
CA ASP A 454 -6.72 -8.43 -17.10
C ASP A 454 -5.46 -7.56 -17.20
N ARG A 455 -4.57 -7.88 -18.12
CA ARG A 455 -3.30 -7.16 -18.26
C ARG A 455 -3.45 -5.77 -18.87
N ARG A 456 -4.56 -5.46 -19.56
CA ARG A 456 -4.86 -4.11 -20.05
C ARG A 456 -5.63 -3.27 -19.05
N VAL A 457 -6.14 -3.85 -17.97
CA VAL A 457 -6.79 -3.08 -16.91
C VAL A 457 -5.81 -2.77 -15.78
N LEU A 458 -5.84 -1.53 -15.33
CA LEU A 458 -5.03 -1.05 -14.22
C LEU A 458 -5.81 -0.06 -13.38
N PRO A 459 -5.66 -0.14 -12.05
CA PRO A 459 -6.14 0.87 -11.15
C PRO A 459 -5.26 2.12 -11.28
N VAL A 460 -5.90 3.28 -11.41
CA VAL A 460 -5.23 4.58 -11.47
C VAL A 460 -5.78 5.43 -10.33
N VAL A 461 -4.86 5.97 -9.53
CA VAL A 461 -5.22 6.93 -8.49
C VAL A 461 -5.60 8.25 -9.14
N VAL A 462 -6.73 8.82 -8.77
CA VAL A 462 -7.15 10.15 -9.16
C VAL A 462 -6.88 11.09 -7.99
N ALA A 463 -6.16 12.18 -8.24
CA ALA A 463 -5.84 13.19 -7.25
C ALA A 463 -6.48 14.53 -7.60
N ASP A 464 -6.98 15.26 -6.60
CA ASP A 464 -7.44 16.63 -6.78
C ASP A 464 -6.25 17.60 -6.79
N CYS A 465 -5.61 17.72 -7.95
CA CYS A 465 -4.51 18.63 -8.16
C CYS A 465 -4.93 20.11 -8.19
N SER A 466 -6.22 20.41 -8.14
CA SER A 466 -6.75 21.78 -8.11
C SER A 466 -6.90 22.34 -6.69
N ASP A 467 -6.84 21.46 -5.68
CA ASP A 467 -6.87 21.85 -4.28
C ASP A 467 -5.62 22.70 -3.95
N PRO A 468 -5.75 23.90 -3.37
CA PRO A 468 -4.62 24.71 -2.92
C PRO A 468 -3.69 24.02 -1.92
N SER A 469 -4.17 22.99 -1.22
CA SER A 469 -3.43 22.16 -0.27
C SER A 469 -2.74 20.95 -0.90
N PHE A 470 -2.94 20.69 -2.21
CA PHE A 470 -2.30 19.59 -2.91
C PHE A 470 -0.77 19.72 -2.89
N ASP A 471 -0.11 18.79 -2.21
CA ASP A 471 1.33 18.61 -2.26
C ASP A 471 1.64 17.30 -3.00
N PRO A 472 2.32 17.34 -4.16
CA PRO A 472 2.70 16.12 -4.88
C PRO A 472 3.61 15.20 -4.06
N ARG A 473 4.22 15.68 -2.97
CA ARG A 473 5.04 14.86 -2.08
C ARG A 473 4.24 14.18 -0.96
N ALA A 474 3.03 14.65 -0.67
CA ALA A 474 2.18 14.17 0.39
C ALA A 474 0.70 14.52 0.11
N PHE A 475 -0.03 13.61 -0.53
CA PHE A 475 -1.46 13.76 -0.78
C PHE A 475 -2.22 12.47 -0.48
N SER A 476 -3.55 12.58 -0.37
CA SER A 476 -4.48 11.45 -0.31
C SER A 476 -5.21 11.33 -1.65
N PRO A 477 -5.55 10.10 -2.09
CA PRO A 477 -6.33 9.90 -3.31
C PRO A 477 -7.73 10.50 -3.16
N ASP A 478 -8.25 11.12 -4.22
CA ASP A 478 -9.66 11.53 -4.32
C ASP A 478 -10.55 10.35 -4.73
N ASP A 479 -10.07 9.56 -5.69
CA ASP A 479 -10.75 8.35 -6.18
C ASP A 479 -9.71 7.34 -6.70
N ILE A 480 -10.09 6.07 -6.82
CA ILE A 480 -9.31 5.04 -7.51
C ILE A 480 -10.22 4.37 -8.54
N ARG A 481 -9.80 4.46 -9.80
CA ARG A 481 -10.61 3.98 -10.93
C ARG A 481 -9.92 2.88 -11.70
N PHE A 482 -10.71 1.95 -12.19
CA PHE A 482 -10.24 0.96 -13.15
C PHE A 482 -10.16 1.61 -14.54
N MET A 483 -8.97 1.60 -15.11
CA MET A 483 -8.69 2.15 -16.42
C MET A 483 -8.24 1.02 -17.36
N PHE A 484 -8.82 0.97 -18.55
CA PHE A 484 -8.43 0.04 -19.61
C PHE A 484 -7.49 0.71 -20.61
N ILE A 485 -6.30 0.14 -20.87
CA ILE A 485 -5.38 0.64 -21.89
C ILE A 485 -5.97 0.39 -23.27
N VAL A 486 -6.25 1.47 -24.01
CA VAL A 486 -6.85 1.39 -25.36
C VAL A 486 -5.82 1.15 -26.44
N GLN A 487 -4.61 1.71 -26.30
CA GLN A 487 -3.56 1.65 -27.33
C GLN A 487 -2.15 1.71 -26.69
N PRO A 488 -1.10 1.28 -27.41
CA PRO A 488 0.27 1.42 -26.94
C PRO A 488 0.70 2.89 -26.88
N MET A 489 1.75 3.15 -26.11
CA MET A 489 2.44 4.43 -26.10
C MET A 489 3.44 4.49 -27.28
N TYR A 490 3.19 5.37 -28.25
CA TYR A 490 4.00 5.53 -29.47
C TYR A 490 5.24 6.44 -29.29
N THR A 491 6.19 6.38 -30.23
CA THR A 491 7.36 7.28 -30.37
C THR A 491 7.21 8.22 -31.57
N PRO A 492 7.68 9.49 -31.55
CA PRO A 492 8.26 10.30 -30.45
C PRO A 492 7.29 11.35 -29.89
N ALA A 493 7.54 11.88 -28.69
CA ALA A 493 6.86 13.04 -28.09
C ALA A 493 5.32 13.00 -27.89
N GLY A 494 4.65 11.87 -28.12
CA GLY A 494 3.33 11.62 -27.52
C GLY A 494 3.53 11.09 -26.12
N ALA A 495 3.77 11.94 -25.12
CA ALA A 495 3.85 11.54 -23.71
C ALA A 495 2.48 11.12 -23.16
N THR A 496 1.63 10.51 -23.99
CA THR A 496 0.22 10.27 -23.73
C THR A 496 -0.08 8.79 -23.60
N ILE A 497 -0.97 8.48 -22.68
CA ILE A 497 -1.58 7.17 -22.51
C ILE A 497 -3.07 7.39 -22.78
N VAL A 498 -3.65 6.59 -23.66
CA VAL A 498 -5.10 6.61 -23.87
C VAL A 498 -5.71 5.45 -23.10
N LEU A 499 -6.52 5.83 -22.13
CA LEU A 499 -7.21 4.94 -21.20
C LEU A 499 -8.71 5.03 -21.45
N GLU A 500 -9.46 3.98 -21.15
CA GLU A 500 -10.92 4.02 -21.06
C GLU A 500 -11.31 3.84 -19.59
N ASP A 501 -12.13 4.76 -19.06
CA ASP A 501 -12.62 4.65 -17.69
C ASP A 501 -13.69 3.56 -17.61
N LEU A 502 -13.50 2.58 -16.72
CA LEU A 502 -14.47 1.53 -16.43
C LEU A 502 -15.36 1.88 -15.22
N GLY A 503 -14.96 2.90 -14.46
CA GLY A 503 -15.63 3.43 -13.28
C GLY A 503 -14.78 3.30 -12.01
N PRO A 504 -15.28 3.86 -10.89
CA PRO A 504 -14.65 3.72 -9.59
C PRO A 504 -14.66 2.26 -9.13
N MET A 505 -13.68 1.91 -8.30
CA MET A 505 -13.69 0.65 -7.55
C MET A 505 -14.93 0.60 -6.66
N ALA A 506 -15.56 -0.57 -6.53
CA ALA A 506 -16.64 -0.75 -5.57
C ALA A 506 -16.09 -0.67 -4.13
N ASP A 507 -16.87 -0.15 -3.17
CA ASP A 507 -16.40 0.15 -1.81
C ASP A 507 -15.72 -1.05 -1.10
N GLY A 508 -16.20 -2.28 -1.31
CA GLY A 508 -15.61 -3.49 -0.70
C GLY A 508 -14.31 -3.99 -1.38
N VAL A 509 -13.99 -3.49 -2.57
CA VAL A 509 -12.78 -3.87 -3.34
C VAL A 509 -11.54 -3.16 -2.79
N LEU A 510 -11.72 -1.90 -2.36
CA LEU A 510 -10.66 -1.12 -1.75
C LEU A 510 -10.18 -1.77 -0.45
N ASP A 511 -11.10 -2.24 0.40
CA ASP A 511 -10.80 -2.96 1.64
C ASP A 511 -9.92 -4.20 1.41
N ASP A 512 -10.15 -4.96 0.34
CA ASP A 512 -9.36 -6.15 0.01
C ASP A 512 -7.93 -5.79 -0.49
N MET A 513 -7.77 -4.63 -1.12
CA MET A 513 -6.48 -4.10 -1.59
C MET A 513 -5.68 -3.43 -0.48
N PHE A 514 -6.35 -2.91 0.55
CA PHE A 514 -5.70 -2.37 1.72
C PHE A 514 -4.94 -3.47 2.48
N LYS A 515 -3.73 -3.10 2.89
CA LYS A 515 -2.90 -3.88 3.81
C LYS A 515 -2.51 -2.96 4.95
N ASP A 516 -3.02 -3.26 6.13
CA ASP A 516 -2.62 -2.56 7.35
C ASP A 516 -1.15 -2.87 7.65
N VAL A 517 -0.34 -1.83 7.74
CA VAL A 517 1.03 -1.94 8.26
C VAL A 517 1.04 -1.29 9.62
N VAL A 518 0.81 -2.13 10.63
CA VAL A 518 0.85 -1.70 12.02
C VAL A 518 2.25 -1.90 12.56
N GLN A 519 2.88 -0.81 13.00
CA GLN A 519 4.25 -0.83 13.51
C GLN A 519 4.39 -0.08 14.83
N ILE A 520 5.31 -0.56 15.66
CA ILE A 520 5.74 0.14 16.88
C ILE A 520 6.86 1.11 16.51
N TYR A 521 6.69 2.36 16.90
CA TYR A 521 7.72 3.38 16.85
C TYR A 521 8.44 3.36 18.19
N ARG A 522 9.66 2.82 18.18
CA ARG A 522 10.47 2.72 19.40
C ARG A 522 10.93 4.11 19.80
N ARG A 523 11.03 4.30 21.12
CA ARG A 523 11.57 5.49 21.74
C ARG A 523 12.64 5.15 22.74
#